data_AF-A0A7S4BFZ3-F1
#
_entry.id   AF-A0A7S4BFZ3-F1
#
_cell.length_a   1.000
_cell.length_b   1.000
_cell.length_c   1.000
_cell.angle_alpha   90.00
_cell.angle_beta   90.00
_cell.angle_gamma   90.00
#
_symmetry.space_group_name_H-M   'P 1'
#
loop_
_entity.id
_entity.type
_entity.pdbx_description
1 polymer ?
#
loop_
_entity_poly.entity_id
_entity_poly.type
_entity_poly.pdbx_seq_one_letter_code
_entity_poly.pdbx_strand_id
1 'polypeptide(L)'
;MWSDMRQLSEGECPGIKLFTPCATWEANSTGQAILYFLAMAWCFLGVAIIADIFVAAIEQITSATYVLKTKEGGKHVVPIWNPTVANLSLMALGSSAPEILLSVIETVIGPPAMFA
;
A
#
# COMPACT_ATOMS: atom_id res chain seq x y z
N MET A 1 -25.41 -20.22 4.81
CA MET A 1 -23.97 -19.86 4.85
C MET A 1 -23.49 -19.17 3.58
N TRP A 2 -23.50 -19.81 2.39
CA TRP A 2 -23.20 -19.11 1.11
C TRP A 2 -24.43 -18.41 0.49
N SER A 3 -25.64 -18.76 0.93
CA SER A 3 -26.89 -18.08 0.56
C SER A 3 -27.11 -16.76 1.32
N ASP A 4 -26.50 -16.59 2.49
CA ASP A 4 -26.63 -15.40 3.35
C ASP A 4 -25.84 -14.19 2.82
N MET A 5 -24.76 -14.42 2.06
CA MET A 5 -23.95 -13.32 1.50
C MET A 5 -24.65 -12.57 0.37
N ARG A 6 -25.74 -13.09 -0.21
CA ARG A 6 -26.47 -12.43 -1.30
C ARG A 6 -27.55 -11.45 -0.80
N GLN A 7 -27.92 -11.49 0.49
CA GLN A 7 -28.96 -10.62 1.06
C GLN A 7 -28.45 -9.30 1.64
N LEU A 8 -27.13 -9.10 1.79
CA LEU A 8 -26.57 -7.80 2.20
C LEU A 8 -26.47 -6.77 1.07
N SER A 9 -27.02 -7.08 -0.12
CA SER A 9 -27.07 -6.14 -1.26
C SER A 9 -28.35 -5.30 -1.31
N GLU A 10 -29.39 -5.57 -0.50
CA GLU A 10 -30.70 -4.91 -0.65
C GLU A 10 -31.28 -4.29 0.64
N GLY A 11 -30.52 -4.20 1.74
CA GLY A 11 -31.02 -3.67 3.01
C GLY A 11 -30.13 -2.60 3.60
N GLU A 12 -30.59 -1.34 3.57
CA GLU A 12 -30.12 -0.17 4.32
C GLU A 12 -29.26 -0.51 5.57
N CYS A 13 -27.98 -0.09 5.61
CA CYS A 13 -27.17 -0.15 6.83
C CYS A 13 -27.15 1.20 7.56
N PRO A 14 -27.66 1.30 8.80
CA PRO A 14 -27.40 2.44 9.66
C PRO A 14 -25.97 2.33 10.21
N GLY A 15 -25.09 3.24 9.81
CA GLY A 15 -23.79 3.47 10.46
C GLY A 15 -22.56 2.80 9.85
N ILE A 16 -22.15 3.21 8.65
CA ILE A 16 -20.82 3.78 8.36
C ILE A 16 -20.87 4.38 6.94
N LYS A 17 -21.03 5.70 6.84
CA LYS A 17 -21.16 6.43 5.56
C LYS A 17 -19.81 6.94 5.07
N LEU A 18 -18.87 6.04 4.78
CA LEU A 18 -17.61 6.47 4.17
C LEU A 18 -17.34 5.86 2.79
N PHE A 19 -18.00 4.75 2.42
CA PHE A 19 -17.73 4.10 1.14
C PHE A 19 -18.94 3.79 0.27
N THR A 20 -20.16 3.89 0.79
CA THR A 20 -21.37 3.84 -0.05
C THR A 20 -21.83 5.26 -0.34
N PRO A 21 -21.57 5.83 -1.53
CA PRO A 21 -22.59 6.69 -2.04
C PRO A 21 -23.79 5.77 -2.24
N CYS A 22 -24.84 5.99 -1.46
CA CYS A 22 -26.20 5.96 -2.01
C CYS A 22 -26.22 6.99 -3.15
N ALA A 23 -25.49 6.70 -4.23
CA ALA A 23 -25.61 7.39 -5.50
C ALA A 23 -26.88 6.78 -6.07
N THR A 24 -27.95 7.54 -5.89
CA THR A 24 -29.19 7.44 -6.66
C THR A 24 -28.94 6.77 -8.02
N TRP A 25 -29.56 5.61 -8.16
CA TRP A 25 -29.69 4.74 -9.35
C TRP A 25 -30.47 5.41 -10.49
N GLU A 26 -30.12 6.65 -10.81
CA GLU A 26 -30.50 7.34 -12.05
C GLU A 26 -29.26 7.31 -12.95
N ALA A 27 -28.93 6.11 -13.45
CA ALA A 27 -27.67 5.83 -14.14
C ALA A 27 -27.85 5.75 -15.66
N ASN A 28 -27.21 6.67 -16.37
CA ASN A 28 -26.70 6.39 -17.70
C ASN A 28 -25.47 5.48 -17.52
N SER A 29 -25.57 4.21 -17.90
CA SER A 29 -24.59 3.14 -17.62
C SER A 29 -23.15 3.48 -18.06
N THR A 30 -23.01 4.36 -19.06
CA THR A 30 -21.72 4.82 -19.58
C THR A 30 -21.02 5.85 -18.69
N GLY A 31 -21.76 6.72 -17.98
CA GLY A 31 -21.16 7.81 -17.19
C GLY A 31 -20.42 7.33 -15.95
N GLN A 32 -20.97 6.32 -15.28
CA GLN A 32 -20.36 5.72 -14.09
C GLN A 32 -19.09 4.95 -14.43
N ALA A 33 -19.09 4.21 -15.54
CA ALA A 33 -17.91 3.50 -16.02
C ALA A 33 -16.74 4.47 -16.30
N ILE A 34 -17.02 5.63 -16.90
CA ILE A 34 -16.01 6.67 -17.17
C ILE A 34 -15.49 7.29 -15.87
N LEU A 35 -16.38 7.58 -14.91
CA LEU A 35 -15.97 8.13 -13.61
C LEU A 35 -15.10 7.16 -12.82
N TYR A 36 -15.47 5.88 -12.74
CA TYR A 36 -14.64 4.85 -12.10
C TYR A 36 -13.32 4.65 -12.85
N PHE A 37 -13.31 4.71 -14.19
CA PHE A 37 -12.08 4.62 -14.97
C PHE A 37 -11.13 5.80 -14.71
N LEU A 38 -11.66 7.03 -14.64
CA LEU A 38 -10.88 8.21 -14.27
C LEU A 38 -10.36 8.15 -12.83
N ALA A 39 -11.19 7.70 -11.88
CA ALA A 39 -10.78 7.52 -10.49
C ALA A 39 -9.65 6.48 -10.36
N MET A 40 -9.76 5.36 -11.07
CA MET A 40 -8.71 4.34 -11.15
C MET A 40 -7.42 4.89 -11.77
N ALA A 41 -7.52 5.61 -12.89
CA ALA A 41 -6.37 6.22 -13.55
C ALA A 41 -5.67 7.25 -12.62
N TRP A 42 -6.44 8.01 -11.84
CA TRP A 42 -5.91 8.96 -10.86
C TRP A 42 -5.14 8.27 -9.73
N CYS A 43 -5.69 7.19 -9.17
CA CYS A 43 -5.00 6.39 -8.16
C CYS A 43 -3.72 5.73 -8.72
N PHE A 44 -3.78 5.23 -9.96
CA PHE A 44 -2.62 4.62 -10.62
C PHE A 44 -1.49 5.63 -10.83
N LEU A 45 -1.81 6.86 -11.25
CA LEU A 45 -0.83 7.94 -11.39
C LEU A 45 -0.17 8.29 -10.05
N GLY A 46 -0.95 8.34 -8.97
CA GLY A 46 -0.42 8.58 -7.63
C GLY A 46 0.58 7.51 -7.18
N VAL A 47 0.26 6.23 -7.39
CA VAL A 47 1.15 5.11 -7.04
C VAL A 47 2.42 5.11 -7.92
N ALA A 48 2.30 5.46 -9.20
CA ALA A 48 3.44 5.53 -10.11
C ALA A 48 4.50 6.55 -9.66
N ILE A 49 4.08 7.76 -9.28
CA ILE A 49 4.99 8.82 -8.78
C ILE A 49 5.72 8.36 -7.51
N ILE A 50 4.99 7.71 -6.61
CA ILE A 50 5.53 7.19 -5.35
C ILE A 50 6.56 6.08 -5.63
N ALA A 51 6.28 5.18 -6.59
CA ALA A 51 7.21 4.12 -6.98
C ALA A 51 8.52 4.67 -7.55
N ASP A 52 8.47 5.69 -8.40
CA ASP A 52 9.67 6.32 -8.97
C ASP A 52 10.60 6.89 -7.88
N ILE A 53 10.02 7.54 -6.85
CA ILE A 53 10.78 8.08 -5.71
C ILE A 53 11.41 6.96 -4.88
N PHE A 54 10.69 5.86 -4.64
CA PHE A 54 11.20 4.75 -3.84
C PHE A 54 12.37 4.02 -4.52
N VAL A 55 12.32 3.87 -5.85
CA VAL A 55 13.42 3.24 -6.60
C VAL A 55 14.69 4.10 -6.51
N ALA A 56 14.56 5.43 -6.69
CA ALA A 56 15.68 6.36 -6.54
C ALA A 56 16.26 6.36 -5.11
N ALA A 57 15.42 6.28 -4.08
CA ALA A 57 15.86 6.21 -2.69
C ALA A 57 16.69 4.96 -2.40
N ILE A 58 16.33 3.81 -2.97
CA ILE A 58 17.02 2.54 -2.76
C ILE A 58 18.36 2.50 -3.47
N GLU A 59 18.46 3.11 -4.66
CA GLU A 59 19.75 3.33 -5.32
C GLU A 59 20.70 4.15 -4.43
N GLN A 60 20.19 5.20 -3.78
CA GLN A 60 21.01 6.02 -2.89
C GLN A 60 21.41 5.28 -1.60
N ILE A 61 20.51 4.53 -0.96
CA ILE A 61 20.77 3.79 0.28
C ILE A 61 21.80 2.67 0.05
N THR A 62 21.71 1.98 -1.09
CA THR A 62 22.65 0.91 -1.44
C THR A 62 24.03 1.42 -1.85
N SER A 63 24.15 2.69 -2.22
CA SER A 63 25.43 3.34 -2.53
C SER A 63 26.29 3.68 -1.29
N ALA A 64 25.76 3.48 -0.08
CA ALA A 64 26.47 3.80 1.16
C ALA A 64 27.71 2.89 1.37
N THR A 65 28.89 3.45 1.16
CA THR A 65 30.18 2.79 1.39
C THR A 65 30.78 3.12 2.75
N TYR A 66 31.32 2.13 3.46
CA TYR A 66 32.08 2.32 4.69
C TYR A 66 33.59 2.25 4.42
N VAL A 67 34.34 3.19 5.00
CA VAL A 67 35.81 3.20 4.92
C VAL A 67 36.37 2.54 6.17
N LEU A 68 36.79 1.27 6.05
CA LEU A 68 37.54 0.61 7.10
C LEU A 68 38.96 1.18 7.12
N LYS A 69 39.34 1.82 8.24
CA LYS A 69 40.73 2.17 8.52
C LYS A 69 41.39 0.98 9.21
N THR A 70 42.17 0.20 8.46
CA THR A 70 43.01 -0.85 9.05
C THR A 70 44.18 -0.23 9.84
N LYS A 71 44.70 -0.94 10.85
CA LYS A 71 45.83 -0.48 11.67
C LYS A 71 47.17 -0.40 10.91
N GLU A 72 47.23 -0.92 9.69
CA GLU A 72 48.42 -0.97 8.82
C GLU A 72 48.38 0.01 7.62
N GLY A 73 47.50 1.02 7.63
CA GLY A 73 47.54 2.12 6.66
C GLY A 73 46.81 1.90 5.32
N GLY A 74 46.24 0.72 5.09
CA GLY A 74 45.33 0.48 3.95
C GLY A 74 43.90 0.97 4.20
N LYS A 75 43.42 1.93 3.39
CA LYS A 75 41.98 2.28 3.34
C LYS A 75 41.27 1.27 2.45
N HIS A 76 40.43 0.41 3.01
CA HIS A 76 39.50 -0.41 2.24
C HIS A 76 38.11 0.19 2.32
N VAL A 77 37.57 0.55 1.15
CA VAL A 77 36.19 1.02 1.00
C VAL A 77 35.34 -0.22 0.69
N VAL A 78 34.46 -0.60 1.60
CA VAL A 78 33.57 -1.78 1.43
C VAL A 78 32.12 -1.28 1.48
N PRO A 79 31.27 -1.65 0.50
CA PRO A 79 29.85 -1.34 0.56
C PRO A 79 29.21 -2.10 1.73
N ILE A 80 28.43 -1.40 2.57
CA ILE A 80 27.76 -2.02 3.73
C ILE A 80 26.55 -2.84 3.28
N TRP A 81 25.87 -2.36 2.24
CA TRP A 81 24.59 -2.89 1.79
C TRP A 81 24.74 -3.60 0.45
N ASN A 82 24.28 -4.86 0.40
CA ASN A 82 24.22 -5.61 -0.85
C ASN A 82 22.99 -5.15 -1.67
N PRO A 83 23.16 -4.60 -2.88
CA PRO A 83 22.05 -4.08 -3.69
C PRO A 83 20.98 -5.15 -3.98
N THR A 84 21.38 -6.42 -4.13
CA THR A 84 20.44 -7.52 -4.41
C THR A 84 19.50 -7.79 -3.24
N VAL A 85 19.99 -7.73 -2.01
CA VAL A 85 19.18 -7.97 -0.80
C VAL A 85 18.23 -6.80 -0.54
N ALA A 86 18.69 -5.57 -0.77
CA ALA A 86 17.85 -4.39 -0.63
C ALA A 86 16.68 -4.39 -1.62
N ASN A 87 16.93 -4.75 -2.89
CA ASN A 87 15.88 -4.80 -3.90
C ASN A 87 14.84 -5.90 -3.62
N LEU A 88 15.28 -7.09 -3.17
CA LEU A 88 14.37 -8.18 -2.79
C LEU A 88 13.47 -7.79 -1.60
N SER A 89 14.06 -7.18 -0.57
CA SER A 89 13.30 -6.71 0.60
C SER A 89 12.32 -5.60 0.25
N LEU A 90 12.67 -4.69 -0.66
CA LEU A 90 11.79 -3.63 -1.13
C LEU A 90 10.59 -4.19 -1.90
N MET A 91 10.83 -5.14 -2.80
CA MET A 91 9.76 -5.81 -3.55
C MET A 91 8.77 -6.52 -2.63
N ALA A 92 9.28 -7.15 -1.56
CA ALA A 92 8.45 -7.76 -0.53
C ALA A 92 7.68 -6.71 0.30
N LEU A 93 8.32 -5.60 0.67
CA LEU A 93 7.71 -4.54 1.47
C LEU A 93 6.60 -3.79 0.69
N GLY A 94 6.78 -3.60 -0.62
CA GLY A 94 5.80 -2.96 -1.50
C GLY A 94 4.44 -3.67 -1.54
N SER A 95 4.41 -5.00 -1.41
CA SER A 95 3.16 -5.77 -1.34
C SER A 95 2.56 -5.84 0.06
N SER A 96 3.37 -5.81 1.11
CA SER A 96 2.88 -5.97 2.50
C SER A 96 2.40 -4.68 3.15
N ALA A 97 2.82 -3.51 2.67
CA ALA A 97 2.36 -2.21 3.18
C ALA A 97 0.82 -2.02 3.19
N PRO A 98 0.05 -2.34 2.12
CA PRO A 98 -1.40 -2.21 2.14
C PRO A 98 -2.10 -3.20 3.10
N GLU A 99 -1.54 -4.39 3.27
CA GLU A 99 -2.04 -5.41 4.21
C GLU A 99 -1.85 -4.93 5.66
N ILE A 100 -0.66 -4.41 5.98
CA ILE A 100 -0.34 -3.85 7.29
C ILE A 100 -1.24 -2.65 7.62
N LEU A 101 -1.48 -1.78 6.64
CA LEU A 101 -2.35 -0.61 6.83
C LEU A 101 -3.78 -1.02 7.20
N LEU A 102 -4.34 -2.02 6.51
CA LEU A 102 -5.67 -2.55 6.81
C LEU A 102 -5.72 -3.20 8.20
N SER A 103 -4.70 -3.98 8.58
CA SER A 103 -4.64 -4.58 9.92
C SER A 103 -4.57 -3.54 11.04
N VAL A 104 -3.90 -2.41 10.83
CA VAL A 104 -3.86 -1.31 11.80
C VAL A 104 -5.23 -0.62 11.90
N ILE A 105 -5.90 -0.38 10.77
CA ILE A 105 -7.24 0.21 10.74
C ILE A 105 -8.25 -0.70 11.46
N GLU A 106 -8.18 -2.00 11.21
CA GLU A 106 -9.01 -2.99 11.89
C GLU A 106 -8.76 -3.00 13.41
N THR A 107 -7.50 -2.88 13.83
CA THR A 107 -7.15 -2.85 15.26
C THR A 107 -7.59 -1.56 15.95
N VAL A 108 -7.51 -0.41 15.28
CA VAL A 108 -7.85 0.91 15.86
C VAL A 108 -9.35 1.20 15.83
N ILE A 109 -10.06 0.75 14.79
CA ILE A 109 -11.49 1.00 14.57
C ILE A 109 -12.35 -0.18 15.04
N GLY A 110 -11.76 -1.36 15.20
CA GLY A 110 -12.44 -2.57 15.68
C GLY A 110 -13.06 -2.35 17.06
N PRO A 111 -14.31 -2.81 17.28
CA PRO A 111 -14.97 -2.67 18.56
C PRO A 111 -14.16 -3.38 19.67
N PRO A 112 -14.09 -2.81 20.89
CA PRO A 112 -13.25 -3.30 21.99
C PRO A 112 -13.76 -4.61 22.65
N ALA A 113 -14.30 -5.56 21.88
CA ALA A 113 -15.09 -6.69 22.42
C ALA A 113 -14.63 -8.10 22.01
N MET A 114 -13.43 -8.31 21.45
CA MET A 114 -12.95 -9.66 21.06
C MET A 114 -11.67 -10.13 21.79
N PHE A 115 -11.36 -9.57 22.96
CA PHE A 115 -10.27 -10.05 23.83
C PHE A 115 -10.73 -10.27 25.29
N ALA A 116 -11.96 -10.76 25.48
CA ALA A 116 -12.46 -11.31 26.74
C ALA A 116 -13.10 -12.68 26.50
#